data_AF-A0A1F4SKT1-F1
#
_entry.id   AF-A0A1F4SKT1-F1
#
_cell.length_a   1.000
_cell.length_b   1.000
_cell.length_c   1.000
_cell.angle_alpha   90.00
_cell.angle_beta   90.00
_cell.angle_gamma   90.00
#
_symmetry.space_group_name_H-M   'P 1'
#
loop_
_entity.id
_entity.type
_entity.pdbx_description
1 polymer ?
#
loop_
_entity_poly.entity_id
_entity_poly.type
_entity_poly.pdbx_seq_one_letter_code
_entity_poly.pdbx_strand_id
1 'polypeptide(L)'
;MMRVPGDGAGKPPIPPPITPKEGSNAQETKPEHLRQTPAPKEGFTQGPGYDAQAIAARMAALTLQAKEKELKDLTFKQIVEQAIEETGFKDPQEAMEEANRKKQKEIDAILKTIKENEELMEEAEAWESFGKILEEQLSEEQIEEFFGAVKESISEYRGKG
;
A
#
# COMPACT_ATOMS: atom_id res chain seq x y z
N MET A 1 -35.61 -39.12 39.59
CA MET A 1 -36.42 -38.16 40.39
C MET A 1 -36.45 -36.80 39.68
N MET A 2 -37.18 -35.80 40.20
CA MET A 2 -37.32 -34.42 39.68
C MET A 2 -36.89 -33.41 40.77
N ARG A 3 -36.72 -32.09 40.54
CA ARG A 3 -36.85 -31.22 39.34
C ARG A 3 -35.41 -30.76 38.89
N VAL A 4 -35.04 -29.75 38.09
CA VAL A 4 -35.56 -28.45 37.56
C VAL A 4 -35.92 -27.37 38.62
N PRO A 5 -35.95 -26.05 38.29
CA PRO A 5 -35.28 -25.28 37.23
C PRO A 5 -34.32 -24.20 37.78
N GLY A 6 -33.72 -23.34 36.93
CA GLY A 6 -32.93 -22.19 37.41
C GLY A 6 -32.15 -21.40 36.35
N ASP A 7 -32.81 -20.37 35.81
CA ASP A 7 -32.38 -19.21 35.00
C ASP A 7 -30.88 -18.87 34.85
N GLY A 8 -30.47 -18.46 33.63
CA GLY A 8 -29.16 -17.86 33.37
C GLY A 8 -28.89 -17.59 31.87
N ALA A 9 -29.29 -16.43 31.35
CA ALA A 9 -29.05 -16.06 29.95
C ALA A 9 -27.54 -15.83 29.65
N GLY A 10 -27.14 -16.08 28.40
CA GLY A 10 -25.74 -16.17 28.01
C GLY A 10 -24.92 -14.88 28.17
N LYS A 11 -23.65 -15.05 28.54
CA LYS A 11 -22.57 -14.07 28.37
C LYS A 11 -21.35 -14.81 27.81
N PRO A 12 -20.63 -14.28 26.81
CA PRO A 12 -19.33 -14.81 26.45
C PRO A 12 -18.34 -14.64 27.63
N PRO A 13 -17.35 -15.53 27.79
CA PRO A 13 -16.39 -15.44 28.89
C PRO A 13 -15.52 -14.18 28.76
N ILE A 14 -15.42 -13.41 29.83
CA ILE A 14 -14.54 -12.24 29.91
C ILE A 14 -13.09 -12.75 30.07
N PRO A 15 -12.13 -12.32 29.23
CA PRO A 15 -10.73 -12.70 29.39
C PRO A 15 -10.14 -12.12 30.70
N PRO A 16 -9.22 -12.83 31.38
CA PRO A 16 -8.64 -12.36 32.63
C PRO A 16 -7.77 -11.11 32.41
N PRO A 17 -7.72 -10.17 33.37
CA PRO A 17 -6.89 -8.97 33.26
C PRO A 17 -5.40 -9.32 33.28
N ILE A 18 -4.66 -8.87 32.26
CA ILE A 18 -3.22 -9.02 32.18
C ILE A 18 -2.56 -7.98 33.08
N THR A 19 -1.87 -8.42 34.13
CA THR A 19 -1.04 -7.54 34.95
C THR A 19 0.31 -7.27 34.25
N PRO A 20 0.79 -6.01 34.19
CA PRO A 20 2.12 -5.73 33.65
C PRO A 20 3.18 -6.29 34.59
N LYS A 21 4.10 -7.10 34.06
CA LYS A 21 5.30 -7.53 34.79
C LYS A 21 6.45 -6.58 34.48
N GLU A 22 6.97 -5.94 35.52
CA GLU A 22 8.21 -5.17 35.43
C GLU A 22 9.44 -6.08 35.36
N GLY A 23 10.44 -5.66 34.57
CA GLY A 23 11.86 -5.86 34.87
C GLY A 23 12.45 -7.27 34.89
N SER A 24 13.06 -7.69 33.77
CA SER A 24 14.31 -8.47 33.81
C SER A 24 15.20 -8.12 32.61
N ASN A 25 16.45 -7.73 32.88
CA ASN A 25 17.36 -7.19 31.86
C ASN A 25 17.73 -8.23 30.79
N ALA A 26 17.74 -7.79 29.52
CA ALA A 26 18.50 -8.40 28.43
C ALA A 26 19.41 -7.31 27.83
N GLN A 27 20.63 -7.69 27.43
CA GLN A 27 21.70 -6.73 27.11
C GLN A 27 21.50 -6.06 25.74
N GLU A 28 21.69 -4.75 25.66
CA GLU A 28 21.78 -4.03 24.37
C GLU A 28 23.08 -4.38 23.62
N THR A 29 23.03 -5.39 22.75
CA THR A 29 24.10 -5.61 21.76
C THR A 29 23.98 -4.58 20.63
N LYS A 30 24.63 -3.43 20.84
CA LYS A 30 24.84 -2.34 19.88
C LYS A 30 25.05 -2.84 18.43
N PRO A 31 24.13 -2.56 17.49
CA PRO A 31 24.32 -2.88 16.08
C PRO A 31 25.29 -1.88 15.42
N GLU A 32 26.59 -2.12 15.53
CA GLU A 32 27.58 -1.47 14.68
C GLU A 32 27.45 -1.99 13.24
N HIS A 33 26.61 -1.35 12.43
CA HIS A 33 26.83 -1.01 11.01
C HIS A 33 25.59 -0.30 10.44
N LEU A 34 25.32 0.91 10.90
CA LEU A 34 24.60 1.87 10.06
C LEU A 34 25.49 2.15 8.84
N ARG A 35 25.11 1.63 7.67
CA ARG A 35 25.79 1.92 6.41
C ARG A 35 25.79 3.44 6.23
N GLN A 36 26.99 4.04 6.22
CA GLN A 36 27.13 5.45 5.91
C GLN A 36 26.64 5.66 4.47
N THR A 37 25.57 6.44 4.30
CA THR A 37 25.21 6.96 2.98
C THR A 37 26.39 7.77 2.45
N PRO A 38 26.83 7.57 1.20
CA PRO A 38 27.96 8.31 0.66
C PRO A 38 27.63 9.80 0.68
N ALA A 39 28.54 10.61 1.24
CA ALA A 39 28.35 12.05 1.32
C ALA A 39 28.19 12.64 -0.10
N PRO A 40 27.14 13.45 -0.37
CA PRO A 40 26.97 14.07 -1.68
C PRO A 40 28.19 14.90 -2.06
N LYS A 41 28.74 14.68 -3.26
CA LYS A 41 29.82 15.51 -3.79
C LYS A 41 29.29 16.92 -4.05
N GLU A 42 29.93 17.92 -3.46
CA GLU A 42 29.59 19.33 -3.70
C GLU A 42 29.74 19.67 -5.19
N GLY A 43 28.68 20.20 -5.82
CA GLY A 43 28.74 20.65 -7.21
C GLY A 43 27.40 20.59 -7.97
N PHE A 44 26.56 19.59 -7.70
CA PHE A 44 25.24 19.50 -8.33
C PHE A 44 24.17 20.21 -7.51
N THR A 45 23.70 21.36 -8.00
CA THR A 45 22.53 22.05 -7.47
C THR A 45 21.25 21.33 -7.88
N GLN A 46 20.94 20.21 -7.22
CA GLN A 46 19.54 19.84 -7.07
C GLN A 46 18.81 21.00 -6.38
N GLY A 47 17.65 21.38 -6.92
CA GLY A 47 16.72 22.24 -6.20
C GLY A 47 16.24 21.59 -4.89
N PRO A 48 15.40 22.26 -4.08
CA PRO A 48 14.89 21.68 -2.84
C PRO A 48 14.37 20.27 -3.09
N GLY A 49 15.02 19.30 -2.46
CA GLY A 49 14.81 17.85 -2.64
C GLY A 49 13.47 17.43 -2.06
N TYR A 50 12.40 17.80 -2.76
CA TYR A 50 11.04 17.39 -2.46
C TYR A 50 10.90 15.91 -2.77
N ASP A 51 11.16 15.08 -1.77
CA ASP A 51 10.74 13.69 -1.72
C ASP A 51 9.24 13.61 -2.06
N ALA A 52 8.96 13.17 -3.30
CA ALA A 52 7.63 13.09 -3.84
C ALA A 52 6.78 12.03 -3.12
N GLN A 53 7.42 11.00 -2.55
CA GLN A 53 6.77 9.97 -1.74
C GLN A 53 6.34 10.55 -0.38
N ALA A 54 7.20 11.35 0.27
CA ALA A 54 6.83 12.08 1.48
C ALA A 54 5.76 13.17 1.24
N ILE A 55 5.74 13.83 0.08
CA ILE A 55 4.63 14.73 -0.30
C ILE A 55 3.35 13.92 -0.50
N ALA A 56 3.38 12.84 -1.29
CA ALA A 56 2.21 12.00 -1.55
C ALA A 56 1.63 11.42 -0.24
N ALA A 57 2.48 10.92 0.66
CA ALA A 57 2.07 10.42 1.97
C ALA A 57 1.41 11.51 2.83
N ARG A 58 1.93 12.75 2.83
CA ARG A 58 1.32 13.89 3.53
C ARG A 58 -0.02 14.30 2.91
N MET A 59 -0.12 14.33 1.58
CA MET A 59 -1.36 14.64 0.87
C MET A 59 -2.43 13.57 1.12
N ALA A 60 -2.05 12.29 1.12
CA ALA A 60 -2.93 11.17 1.47
C ALA A 60 -3.41 11.26 2.93
N ALA A 61 -2.51 11.53 3.87
CA ALA A 61 -2.86 11.70 5.29
C ALA A 61 -3.80 12.89 5.54
N LEU A 62 -3.57 14.04 4.89
CA LEU A 62 -4.46 15.20 4.97
C LEU A 62 -5.84 14.91 4.33
N THR A 63 -5.86 14.20 3.20
CA THR A 63 -7.11 13.78 2.53
C THR A 63 -7.90 12.80 3.41
N LEU A 64 -7.21 11.85 4.05
CA LEU A 64 -7.83 10.92 5.00
C LEU A 64 -8.40 11.65 6.22
N GLN A 65 -7.66 12.59 6.81
CA GLN A 65 -8.15 13.40 7.94
C GLN A 65 -9.36 14.27 7.56
N ALA A 66 -9.39 14.83 6.35
CA ALA A 66 -10.54 15.55 5.84
C ALA A 66 -11.77 14.64 5.68
N LYS A 67 -11.60 13.46 5.07
CA LYS A 67 -12.67 12.47 4.89
C LYS A 67 -13.17 11.89 6.22
N GLU A 68 -12.27 11.61 7.16
CA GLU A 68 -12.63 11.22 8.53
C GLU A 68 -13.49 12.26 9.23
N LYS A 69 -13.25 13.56 8.99
CA LYS A 69 -14.07 14.63 9.56
C LYS A 69 -15.45 14.67 8.90
N GLU A 70 -15.52 14.69 7.58
CA GLU A 70 -16.78 14.63 6.82
C GLU A 70 -17.65 13.43 7.25
N LEU A 71 -17.06 12.26 7.47
CA LEU A 71 -17.74 11.06 7.94
C LEU A 71 -18.27 11.17 9.39
N LYS A 72 -17.63 11.95 10.25
CA LYS A 72 -18.09 12.19 11.64
C LYS A 72 -19.21 13.23 11.71
N ASP A 73 -19.29 14.11 10.73
CA ASP A 73 -20.32 15.15 10.61
C ASP A 73 -21.58 14.67 9.84
N LEU A 74 -21.56 13.46 9.24
CA LEU A 74 -22.67 12.86 8.48
C LEU A 74 -23.69 12.10 9.35
N THR A 75 -24.98 12.41 9.18
CA THR A 75 -26.08 11.65 9.82
C THR A 75 -26.58 10.50 8.95
N PHE A 76 -27.13 9.45 9.57
CA PHE A 76 -27.73 8.31 8.85
C PHE A 76 -28.78 8.72 7.81
N LYS A 77 -29.57 9.78 8.09
CA LYS A 77 -30.55 10.30 7.13
C LYS A 77 -29.87 10.82 5.85
N GLN A 78 -28.78 11.58 5.99
CA GLN A 78 -28.03 12.10 4.83
C GLN A 78 -27.35 10.97 4.04
N ILE A 79 -26.85 9.93 4.71
CA ILE A 79 -26.26 8.75 4.06
C ILE A 79 -27.32 8.04 3.18
N VAL A 80 -28.54 7.87 3.71
CA VAL A 80 -29.66 7.28 2.96
C VAL A 80 -30.12 8.19 1.81
N GLU A 81 -30.24 9.49 2.03
CA GLU A 81 -30.61 10.44 0.97
C GLU A 81 -29.56 10.49 -0.15
N GLN A 82 -28.26 10.48 0.19
CA GLN A 82 -27.18 10.37 -0.79
C GLN A 82 -27.19 9.03 -1.55
N ALA A 83 -27.48 7.90 -0.89
CA ALA A 83 -27.59 6.61 -1.57
C ALA A 83 -28.78 6.58 -2.56
N ILE A 84 -29.90 7.20 -2.20
CA ILE A 84 -31.07 7.40 -3.07
C ILE A 84 -30.70 8.29 -4.28
N GLU A 85 -29.94 9.37 -4.08
CA GLU A 85 -29.46 10.23 -5.16
C GLU A 85 -28.41 9.55 -6.07
N GLU A 86 -27.46 8.79 -5.51
CA GLU A 86 -26.40 8.10 -6.28
C GLU A 86 -26.88 6.89 -7.09
N THR A 87 -28.07 6.35 -6.78
CA THR A 87 -28.62 5.14 -7.43
C THR A 87 -29.95 5.35 -8.14
N GLY A 88 -30.75 6.34 -7.73
CA GLY A 88 -32.10 6.59 -8.24
C GLY A 88 -33.20 5.68 -7.68
N PHE A 89 -32.86 4.73 -6.77
CA PHE A 89 -33.85 3.89 -6.11
C PHE A 89 -34.67 4.69 -5.10
N LYS A 90 -35.99 4.46 -5.08
CA LYS A 90 -36.91 5.13 -4.14
C LYS A 90 -37.05 4.40 -2.81
N ASP A 91 -36.64 3.14 -2.75
CA ASP A 91 -36.57 2.38 -1.51
C ASP A 91 -35.21 2.60 -0.82
N PRO A 92 -35.17 3.00 0.46
CA PRO A 92 -33.93 3.22 1.21
C PRO A 92 -33.01 2.00 1.33
N GLN A 93 -33.54 0.78 1.35
CA GLN A 93 -32.74 -0.44 1.51
C GLN A 93 -32.13 -0.85 0.17
N GLU A 94 -32.93 -0.85 -0.91
CA GLU A 94 -32.44 -1.12 -2.27
C GLU A 94 -31.38 -0.09 -2.70
N ALA A 95 -31.60 1.19 -2.39
CA ALA A 95 -30.63 2.27 -2.64
C ALA A 95 -29.29 2.03 -1.92
N MET A 96 -29.34 1.69 -0.62
CA MET A 96 -28.14 1.41 0.17
C MET A 96 -27.41 0.15 -0.29
N GLU A 97 -28.13 -0.91 -0.70
CA GLU A 97 -27.54 -2.14 -1.20
C GLU A 97 -26.84 -1.97 -2.54
N GLU A 98 -27.45 -1.33 -3.55
CA GLU A 98 -26.75 -1.10 -4.83
C GLU A 98 -25.66 -0.04 -4.70
N ALA A 99 -25.84 1.00 -3.85
CA ALA A 99 -24.75 1.95 -3.57
C ALA A 99 -23.53 1.22 -3.00
N ASN A 100 -23.71 0.36 -2.00
CA ASN A 100 -22.62 -0.45 -1.43
C ASN A 100 -22.02 -1.42 -2.47
N ARG A 101 -22.86 -2.11 -3.26
CA ARG A 101 -22.43 -3.02 -4.34
C ARG A 101 -21.62 -2.30 -5.42
N LYS A 102 -21.97 -1.06 -5.73
CA LYS A 102 -21.26 -0.17 -6.66
C LYS A 102 -19.92 0.28 -6.07
N LYS A 103 -19.89 0.75 -4.83
CA LYS A 103 -18.63 1.12 -4.14
C LYS A 103 -17.67 -0.06 -4.02
N GLN A 104 -18.15 -1.28 -3.75
CA GLN A 104 -17.29 -2.45 -3.72
C GLN A 104 -16.64 -2.73 -5.08
N LYS A 105 -17.39 -2.65 -6.20
CA LYS A 105 -16.83 -2.79 -7.56
C LYS A 105 -15.81 -1.68 -7.88
N GLU A 106 -16.06 -0.45 -7.43
CA GLU A 106 -15.12 0.68 -7.56
C GLU A 106 -13.82 0.40 -6.76
N ILE A 107 -13.92 -0.15 -5.55
CA ILE A 107 -12.78 -0.58 -4.71
C ILE A 107 -12.00 -1.72 -5.37
N ASP A 108 -12.69 -2.78 -5.82
CA ASP A 108 -12.07 -3.95 -6.44
C ASP A 108 -11.27 -3.58 -7.71
N ALA A 109 -11.81 -2.65 -8.51
CA ALA A 109 -11.12 -2.12 -9.69
C ALA A 109 -9.86 -1.31 -9.31
N ILE A 110 -9.95 -0.46 -8.28
CA ILE A 110 -8.80 0.32 -7.80
C ILE A 110 -7.71 -0.60 -7.21
N LEU A 111 -8.09 -1.62 -6.43
CA LEU A 111 -7.15 -2.61 -5.88
C LEU A 111 -6.42 -3.38 -6.98
N LYS A 112 -7.13 -3.74 -8.07
CA LYS A 112 -6.51 -4.36 -9.24
C LYS A 112 -5.46 -3.45 -9.88
N THR A 113 -5.76 -2.16 -10.09
CA THR A 113 -4.79 -1.20 -10.64
C THR A 113 -3.64 -0.89 -9.69
N ILE A 114 -3.84 -0.92 -8.37
CA ILE A 114 -2.74 -0.81 -7.39
C ILE A 114 -1.78 -1.99 -7.57
N LYS A 115 -2.29 -3.22 -7.68
CA LYS A 115 -1.46 -4.42 -7.87
C LYS A 115 -0.73 -4.42 -9.23
N GLU A 116 -1.38 -3.96 -10.29
CA GLU A 116 -0.75 -3.80 -11.61
C GLU A 116 0.38 -2.76 -11.59
N ASN A 117 0.24 -1.69 -10.79
CA ASN A 117 1.32 -0.72 -10.57
C ASN A 117 2.43 -1.27 -9.66
N GLU A 118 2.10 -2.12 -8.68
CA GLU A 118 3.05 -2.80 -7.78
C GLU A 118 3.96 -3.74 -8.58
N GLU A 119 3.38 -4.59 -9.44
CA GLU A 119 4.12 -5.48 -10.36
C GLU A 119 5.04 -4.69 -11.32
N LEU A 120 4.60 -3.52 -11.82
CA LEU A 120 5.43 -2.63 -12.64
C LEU A 120 6.55 -1.93 -11.86
N MET A 121 6.37 -1.67 -10.56
CA MET A 121 7.42 -1.13 -9.70
C MET A 121 8.46 -2.21 -9.36
N GLU A 122 8.03 -3.45 -9.08
CA GLU A 122 8.96 -4.59 -8.92
C GLU A 122 9.79 -4.83 -10.20
N GLU A 123 9.17 -4.74 -11.39
CA GLU A 123 9.92 -4.84 -12.65
C GLU A 123 10.91 -3.66 -12.82
N ALA A 124 10.51 -2.43 -12.47
CA ALA A 124 11.38 -1.26 -12.56
C ALA A 124 12.58 -1.33 -11.57
N GLU A 125 12.37 -1.79 -10.34
CA GLU A 125 13.44 -2.05 -9.37
C GLU A 125 14.38 -3.16 -9.85
N ALA A 126 13.84 -4.22 -10.46
CA ALA A 126 14.64 -5.28 -11.09
C ALA A 126 15.53 -4.72 -12.22
N TRP A 127 14.98 -3.90 -13.12
CA TRP A 127 15.75 -3.22 -14.18
C TRP A 127 16.81 -2.26 -13.63
N GLU A 128 16.50 -1.48 -12.57
CA GLU A 128 17.47 -0.59 -11.93
C GLU A 128 18.61 -1.39 -11.27
N SER A 129 18.29 -2.52 -10.62
CA SER A 129 19.28 -3.42 -10.03
C SER A 129 20.18 -4.07 -11.09
N PHE A 130 19.62 -4.44 -12.25
CA PHE A 130 20.37 -4.98 -13.38
C PHE A 130 21.30 -3.93 -14.00
N GLY A 131 20.83 -2.68 -14.16
CA GLY A 131 21.66 -1.56 -14.60
C GLY A 131 22.87 -1.34 -13.69
N LYS A 132 22.66 -1.31 -12.37
CA LYS A 132 23.75 -1.22 -11.36
C LYS A 132 24.73 -2.39 -11.47
N ILE A 133 24.26 -3.61 -11.69
CA ILE A 133 25.13 -4.78 -11.88
C ILE A 133 26.00 -4.65 -13.14
N LEU A 134 25.47 -4.11 -14.25
CA LEU A 134 26.27 -3.82 -15.44
C LEU A 134 27.33 -2.74 -15.15
N GLU A 135 26.93 -1.62 -14.55
CA GLU A 135 27.82 -0.50 -14.19
C GLU A 135 28.92 -0.88 -13.17
N GLU A 136 28.65 -1.80 -12.24
CA GLU A 136 29.60 -2.26 -11.23
C GLU A 136 30.56 -3.36 -11.72
N GLN A 137 30.20 -4.12 -12.77
CA GLN A 137 30.94 -5.34 -13.17
C GLN A 137 31.56 -5.32 -14.57
N LEU A 138 31.18 -4.38 -15.44
CA LEU A 138 31.63 -4.30 -16.84
C LEU A 138 32.19 -2.92 -17.20
N SER A 139 33.05 -2.83 -18.21
CA SER A 139 33.42 -1.55 -18.82
C SER A 139 32.34 -1.05 -19.80
N GLU A 140 32.33 0.25 -20.10
CA GLU A 140 31.41 0.84 -21.09
C GLU A 140 31.46 0.09 -22.44
N GLU A 141 32.67 -0.27 -22.91
CA GLU A 141 32.88 -1.06 -24.14
C GLU A 141 32.21 -2.45 -24.07
N GLN A 142 32.27 -3.12 -22.92
CA GLN A 142 31.61 -4.43 -22.71
C GLN A 142 30.09 -4.31 -22.60
N ILE A 143 29.59 -3.19 -22.06
CA ILE A 143 28.16 -2.87 -21.98
C ILE A 143 27.62 -2.58 -23.40
N GLU A 144 28.36 -1.84 -24.23
CA GLU A 144 27.99 -1.63 -25.64
C GLU A 144 28.01 -2.94 -26.44
N GLU A 145 29.02 -3.79 -26.29
CA GLU A 145 29.08 -5.10 -26.96
C GLU A 145 27.91 -6.01 -26.53
N PHE A 146 27.59 -6.05 -25.23
CA PHE A 146 26.44 -6.80 -24.70
C PHE A 146 25.11 -6.31 -25.29
N PHE A 147 24.83 -5.01 -25.25
CA PHE A 147 23.59 -4.46 -25.84
C PHE A 147 23.56 -4.58 -27.36
N GLY A 148 24.71 -4.58 -28.04
CA GLY A 148 24.85 -4.91 -29.46
C GLY A 148 24.35 -6.32 -29.77
N ALA A 149 24.90 -7.33 -29.08
CA ALA A 149 24.51 -8.73 -29.26
C ALA A 149 23.03 -8.99 -28.90
N VAL A 150 22.51 -8.37 -27.85
CA VAL A 150 21.08 -8.44 -27.48
C VAL A 150 20.19 -7.84 -28.57
N LYS A 151 20.57 -6.68 -29.14
CA LYS A 151 19.83 -6.02 -30.22
C LYS A 151 19.84 -6.83 -31.51
N GLU A 152 20.96 -7.45 -31.86
CA GLU A 152 21.08 -8.36 -33.01
C GLU A 152 20.18 -9.59 -32.85
N SER A 153 20.23 -10.25 -31.68
CA SER A 153 19.37 -11.39 -31.32
C SER A 153 17.87 -11.06 -31.41
N ILE A 154 17.45 -9.90 -30.89
CA ILE A 154 16.06 -9.43 -31.01
C ILE A 154 15.66 -9.19 -32.48
N SER A 155 16.58 -8.70 -33.30
CA SER A 155 16.34 -8.49 -34.74
C SER A 155 16.22 -9.81 -35.51
N GLU A 156 17.06 -10.79 -35.21
CA GLU A 156 16.95 -12.15 -35.75
C GLU A 156 15.63 -12.82 -35.38
N TYR A 157 15.18 -12.66 -34.13
CA TYR A 157 13.92 -13.24 -33.68
C TYR A 157 12.72 -12.61 -34.41
N ARG A 158 12.70 -11.28 -34.56
CA ARG A 158 11.65 -10.58 -35.32
C ARG A 158 11.69 -10.84 -36.82
N GLY A 159 12.85 -11.19 -37.38
CA GLY A 159 13.01 -11.56 -38.79
C GLY A 159 12.57 -12.98 -39.15
N LYS A 160 12.08 -13.77 -38.18
CA LYS A 160 11.70 -15.18 -38.33
C LYS A 160 10.21 -15.44 -38.03
N GLY A 161 9.39 -14.40 -37.95
CA GLY A 161 7.93 -14.43 -37.77
C GLY A 161 7.18 -13.82 -38.95
#